data_AF-A0A968Z1D2-F1
#
_entry.id   AF-A0A968Z1D2-F1
#
_cell.length_a   1.000
_cell.length_b   1.000
_cell.length_c   1.000
_cell.angle_alpha   90.00
_cell.angle_beta   90.00
_cell.angle_gamma   90.00
#
_symmetry.space_group_name_H-M   'P 1'
#
loop_
_entity.id
_entity.type
_entity.pdbx_description
1 polymer ?
#
loop_
_entity_poly.entity_id
_entity_poly.type
_entity_poly.pdbx_seq_one_letter_code
_entity_poly.pdbx_strand_id
1 'polypeptide(L)' 'MMKPDFSQMSCKDLRAYVLVHRKDDDAIEALIKRRNPNSPKHRFPQAIFISAMPLPKLEESVHVAQHLKQMVAIWN' A
#
# COMPACT_ATOMS: atom_id res chain seq x y z
N MET A 1 6.21 -17.07 -21.89
CA MET A 1 5.88 -17.90 -20.71
C MET A 1 4.38 -18.16 -20.75
N MET A 2 3.96 -19.42 -20.66
CA MET A 2 2.55 -19.77 -20.66
C MET A 2 1.97 -19.52 -19.26
N LYS A 3 0.84 -18.81 -19.16
CA LYS A 3 0.19 -18.59 -17.87
C LYS A 3 -0.45 -19.89 -17.38
N PRO A 4 -0.41 -20.20 -16.08
CA PRO A 4 -1.16 -21.31 -15.52
C PRO A 4 -2.67 -21.05 -15.55
N ASP A 5 -3.47 -22.10 -15.56
CA ASP A 5 -4.91 -21.98 -15.35
C ASP A 5 -5.22 -21.78 -13.85
N PHE A 6 -5.52 -20.54 -13.47
CA PHE A 6 -5.83 -20.17 -12.09
C PHE A 6 -7.12 -20.80 -11.56
N SER A 7 -8.02 -21.27 -12.43
CA SER A 7 -9.25 -21.96 -12.04
C SER A 7 -8.97 -23.31 -11.41
N GLN A 8 -7.95 -24.01 -11.92
CA GLN A 8 -7.57 -25.36 -11.49
C GLN A 8 -6.58 -25.36 -10.31
N MET A 9 -5.92 -24.22 -10.04
CA MET A 9 -4.97 -24.13 -8.92
C MET A 9 -5.68 -24.17 -7.57
N SER A 10 -5.02 -24.71 -6.53
CA SER A 10 -5.51 -24.54 -5.16
C SER A 10 -5.38 -23.08 -4.72
N CYS A 11 -6.15 -22.67 -3.71
CA CYS A 11 -6.04 -21.29 -3.18
C CYS A 11 -4.64 -21.01 -2.60
N LYS A 12 -3.95 -22.03 -2.06
CA LYS A 12 -2.58 -21.91 -1.54
C LYS A 12 -1.58 -21.62 -2.67
N ASP A 13 -1.67 -22.38 -3.75
CA ASP A 13 -0.74 -22.26 -4.88
C ASP A 13 -0.95 -20.95 -5.63
N LEU A 14 -2.21 -20.54 -5.82
CA LEU A 14 -2.52 -19.25 -6.43
C LEU A 14 -1.96 -18.09 -5.62
N ARG A 15 -2.03 -18.18 -4.29
CA ARG A 15 -1.47 -17.16 -3.39
C ARG A 15 0.06 -17.13 -3.48
N ALA A 16 0.71 -18.28 -3.54
CA ALA A 16 2.16 -18.38 -3.74
C ALA A 16 2.59 -17.80 -5.09
N TYR A 17 1.83 -18.08 -6.16
CA TYR A 17 2.09 -17.55 -7.49
C TYR A 17 1.98 -16.02 -7.53
N VAL A 18 0.91 -15.44 -6.98
CA VAL A 18 0.69 -13.98 -6.90
C VAL A 18 1.81 -13.27 -6.12
N LEU A 19 2.35 -13.91 -5.08
CA LEU A 19 3.45 -13.33 -4.30
C LEU A 19 4.73 -13.13 -5.13
N VAL A 20 5.01 -14.05 -6.07
CA VAL A 20 6.14 -13.97 -7.01
C VAL A 20 5.79 -13.05 -8.18
N HIS A 21 4.53 -13.05 -8.63
CA HIS A 21 4.05 -12.32 -9.80
C HIS A 21 3.10 -11.19 -9.42
N ARG A 22 3.57 -10.26 -8.58
CA ARG A 22 2.74 -9.16 -8.04
C ARG A 22 2.16 -8.18 -9.08
N LYS A 23 2.57 -8.30 -10.35
CA LYS A 23 2.12 -7.48 -11.48
C LYS A 23 1.20 -8.24 -12.44
N ASP A 24 0.87 -9.50 -12.16
CA ASP A 24 -0.03 -10.28 -13.00
C ASP A 24 -1.48 -10.07 -12.54
N ASP A 25 -2.15 -9.09 -13.17
CA ASP A 25 -3.50 -8.67 -12.81
C ASP A 25 -4.51 -9.83 -12.87
N ASP A 26 -4.36 -10.74 -13.83
CA ASP A 26 -5.22 -11.91 -13.98
C ASP A 26 -5.15 -12.84 -12.75
N ALA A 27 -3.94 -13.03 -12.21
CA ALA A 27 -3.73 -13.87 -11.03
C ALA A 27 -4.29 -13.21 -9.76
N ILE A 28 -4.16 -11.89 -9.66
CA ILE A 28 -4.73 -11.08 -8.57
C ILE A 28 -6.26 -11.14 -8.62
N GLU A 29 -6.84 -10.96 -9.80
CA GLU A 29 -8.28 -11.02 -10.00
C GLU A 29 -8.84 -12.40 -9.66
N ALA A 30 -8.20 -13.48 -10.12
CA ALA A 30 -8.58 -14.85 -9.78
C ALA A 30 -8.56 -15.09 -8.26
N LEU A 31 -7.57 -14.54 -7.55
CA LEU A 31 -7.48 -14.64 -6.09
C LEU A 31 -8.60 -13.85 -5.38
N ILE A 32 -8.92 -12.64 -5.86
CA ILE A 32 -10.01 -11.81 -5.31
C ILE A 32 -11.36 -12.48 -5.51
N LYS A 33 -11.63 -13.03 -6.71
CA LYS A 33 -12.89 -13.73 -7.03
C LYS A 33 -13.16 -14.94 -6.13
N ARG A 34 -12.12 -15.60 -5.63
CA ARG A 34 -12.23 -16.74 -4.69
C ARG A 34 -12.50 -16.33 -3.24
N ARG A 35 -12.49 -15.04 -2.92
CA ARG A 35 -12.79 -14.57 -1.57
C ARG A 35 -14.21 -14.95 -1.19
N ASN A 36 -14.36 -15.55 0.00
CA ASN A 36 -15.68 -15.87 0.55
C ASN A 36 -16.51 -14.58 0.72
N PRO A 37 -17.73 -14.48 0.13
CA PRO A 37 -18.59 -13.31 0.26
C PRO A 37 -19.02 -13.03 1.70
N ASN A 38 -19.06 -14.07 2.54
CA ASN A 38 -19.41 -13.98 3.97
C ASN A 38 -18.19 -13.68 4.85
N SER A 39 -17.00 -13.45 4.28
CA SER A 39 -15.81 -13.10 5.06
C SER A 39 -16.02 -11.77 5.81
N PRO A 40 -15.56 -11.66 7.08
CA PRO A 40 -15.58 -10.40 7.81
C PRO A 40 -14.91 -9.30 6.99
N LYS A 41 -15.65 -8.23 6.72
CA LYS A 41 -15.10 -7.07 6.02
C LYS A 41 -14.31 -6.25 7.04
N HIS A 42 -12.99 -6.37 7.00
CA HIS A 42 -12.11 -5.48 7.75
C HIS A 42 -12.15 -4.10 7.10
N ARG A 43 -12.69 -3.11 7.81
CA ARG A 43 -12.56 -1.71 7.40
C ARG A 43 -11.09 -1.34 7.50
N PHE A 44 -10.53 -0.78 6.43
CA PHE A 44 -9.23 -0.13 6.50
C PHE A 44 -9.31 0.94 7.61
N PRO A 45 -8.32 1.08 8.50
CA PRO A 45 -8.38 2.08 9.56
C PRO A 45 -8.42 3.48 8.94
N GLN A 46 -9.60 4.06 8.86
CA GLN A 46 -9.84 5.40 8.31
C GLN A 46 -9.23 6.50 9.19
N ALA A 47 -8.91 6.20 10.45
CA ALA A 47 -8.66 7.20 11.48
C ALA A 47 -7.26 7.16 12.13
N ILE A 48 -6.34 6.29 11.69
CA ILE A 48 -5.01 6.22 12.32
C ILE A 48 -3.97 7.02 11.55
N PHE A 49 -4.15 7.25 10.24
CA PHE A 49 -3.15 7.98 9.45
C PHE A 49 -3.23 9.51 9.61
N ILE A 50 -4.43 10.08 9.88
CA ILE A 50 -4.60 11.54 9.97
C ILE A 50 -4.37 12.08 11.39
N SER A 51 -4.55 11.28 12.45
CA SER A 51 -4.37 11.76 13.84
C SER A 51 -2.98 11.50 14.43
N ALA A 52 -2.23 10.52 13.89
CA ALA A 52 -0.92 10.13 14.44
C ALA A 52 0.26 10.86 13.77
N MET A 53 0.04 11.58 12.67
CA MET A 53 1.00 12.55 12.13
C MET A 53 0.46 13.94 12.41
N PRO A 54 1.05 14.73 13.33
CA PRO A 54 0.77 16.16 13.37
C PRO A 54 1.28 16.73 12.04
N LEU A 55 0.36 17.04 11.13
CA LEU A 55 0.68 17.90 10.00
C LEU A 55 1.13 19.23 10.60
N PRO A 56 2.39 19.68 10.38
CA PRO A 56 2.77 21.01 10.81
C PRO A 56 1.79 22.00 10.18
N LYS A 57 1.23 22.88 10.99
CA LYS A 57 0.36 23.94 10.48
C LYS A 57 1.10 24.66 9.34
N LEU A 58 0.38 24.99 8.27
CA LEU A 58 0.99 25.50 7.04
C LEU A 58 1.89 26.73 7.30
N GLU A 59 1.54 27.52 8.31
CA GLU A 59 2.29 28.68 8.81
C GLU A 59 3.62 28.35 9.52
N GLU A 60 3.69 27.23 10.23
CA GLU A 60 4.91 26.74 10.88
C GLU A 60 5.85 26.08 9.86
N SER A 61 5.29 25.48 8.80
CA SER A 61 6.06 24.87 7.70
C SER A 61 6.90 25.88 6.93
N VAL A 62 6.47 27.15 6.83
CA VAL A 62 7.26 28.22 6.18
C VAL A 62 8.48 28.59 7.03
N HIS A 63 8.32 28.67 8.36
CA HIS A 63 9.42 28.98 9.27
C HIS A 63 10.43 27.82 9.34
N VAL A 64 9.94 26.57 9.36
CA VAL A 64 10.79 25.37 9.30
C VAL A 64 11.54 25.29 7.98
N ALA A 65 10.88 25.57 6.84
CA ALA A 65 11.56 25.60 5.54
C ALA A 65 12.60 26.72 5.44
N GLN A 66 12.34 27.89 6.02
CA GLN A 66 13.29 29.01 6.09
C GLN A 66 14.49 28.66 6.97
N HIS A 67 14.25 28.04 8.12
CA HIS A 67 15.30 27.63 9.05
C HIS A 67 16.16 26.50 8.47
N LEU A 68 15.56 25.52 7.78
CA LEU A 68 16.30 24.47 7.09
C LEU A 68 17.15 25.02 5.93
N LYS A 69 16.64 26.01 5.18
CA LYS A 69 17.44 26.73 4.18
C LYS A 69 18.63 27.46 4.81
N GLN A 70 18.45 28.09 5.97
CA GLN A 70 19.54 28.73 6.71
C GLN A 70 20.57 27.72 7.23
N MET A 71 20.13 26.58 7.74
CA MET A 71 21.01 25.51 8.23
C MET A 71 21.84 24.87 7.12
N VAL A 72 21.26 24.67 5.93
CA VAL A 72 21.99 24.18 4.74
C VAL A 72 22.99 25.23 4.22
N ALA A 73 22.66 26.52 4.32
CA ALA A 73 23.57 27.61 3.92
C ALA A 73 24.79 27.80 4.85
N ILE A 74 24.73 27.29 6.09
CA ILE A 74 25.85 27.33 7.04
C ILE A 74 26.80 26.13 6.86
N TRP A 75 26.36 25.06 6.19
CA TRP A 75 27.15 23.84 5.97
C TRP A 75 27.84 23.80 4.58
N ASN A 76 27.93 24.93 3.89
CA ASN A 76 28.65 25.08 2.62
C ASN A 76 29.50 26.35 2.65
#